data_AF-A0A7W1PL95-F1
#
_entry.id   AF-A0A7W1PL95-F1
#
_cell.length_a   1.000
_cell.length_b   1.000
_cell.length_c   1.000
_cell.angle_alpha   90.00
_cell.angle_beta   90.00
_cell.angle_gamma   90.00
#
_symmetry.space_group_name_H-M   'P 1'
#
loop_
_entity.id
_entity.type
_entity.pdbx_description
1 polymer ?
#
loop_
_entity_poly.entity_id
_entity_poly.type
_entity_poly.pdbx_seq_one_letter_code
_entity_poly.pdbx_strand_id
1 'polypeptide(L)'
;MTDELPVQLNVADFFLDARVRESRGDRTALLTDAGRLSYREVQALANRYANVLSSAGVAPEQRVIIALPDGPDYVAALFGVLKIGAVVVMVNPELKPDAIEYFFEYSRAAVALV
;
A
#
# COMPACT_ATOMS: atom_id res chain seq x y z
N MET A 1 17.16 6.85 17.44
CA MET A 1 16.60 5.59 16.93
C MET A 1 17.37 4.50 17.63
N THR A 2 16.72 3.64 18.39
CA THR A 2 17.34 2.38 18.82
C THR A 2 17.67 1.61 17.54
N ASP A 3 18.95 1.27 17.33
CA ASP A 3 19.49 0.70 16.08
C ASP A 3 19.05 -0.74 15.79
N GLU A 4 18.00 -1.25 16.45
CA GLU A 4 17.48 -2.60 16.25
C GLU A 4 16.02 -2.56 15.79
N LEU A 5 15.77 -3.17 14.64
CA LEU A 5 14.41 -3.41 14.15
C LEU A 5 13.75 -4.52 14.99
N PRO A 6 12.45 -4.42 15.29
CA PRO A 6 11.75 -5.47 16.01
C PRO A 6 11.69 -6.75 15.18
N VAL A 7 11.80 -7.90 15.86
CA VAL A 7 11.75 -9.24 15.25
C VAL A 7 10.44 -9.46 14.48
N GLN A 8 9.34 -8.85 14.95
CA GLN A 8 8.08 -8.79 14.23
C GLN A 8 7.80 -7.33 13.84
N LEU A 9 7.68 -7.09 12.54
CA LEU A 9 7.46 -5.77 11.98
C LEU A 9 6.43 -5.85 10.85
N ASN A 10 5.43 -4.98 10.92
CA ASN A 10 4.63 -4.62 9.75
C ASN A 10 5.12 -3.28 9.20
N VAL A 11 5.47 -3.24 7.92
CA VAL A 11 6.02 -2.05 7.25
C VAL A 11 5.05 -0.87 7.31
N ALA A 12 3.75 -1.12 7.12
CA ALA A 12 2.75 -0.06 7.20
C ALA A 12 2.58 0.46 8.62
N ASP A 13 2.62 -0.42 9.63
CA ASP A 13 2.57 0.04 11.02
C ASP A 13 3.78 0.91 11.36
N PHE A 14 4.99 0.45 11.01
CA PHE A 14 6.24 1.10 11.39
C PHE A 14 6.48 2.45 10.68
N PHE A 15 6.19 2.53 9.38
CA PHE A 15 6.48 3.73 8.59
C PHE A 15 5.31 4.72 8.52
N LEU A 16 4.06 4.25 8.62
CA LEU A 16 2.88 5.09 8.46
C LEU A 16 2.11 5.26 9.78
N ASP A 17 1.65 4.17 10.40
CA ASP A 17 0.73 4.29 11.55
C ASP A 17 1.40 4.80 12.81
N ALA A 18 2.65 4.40 13.03
CA ALA A 18 3.47 4.90 14.11
C ALA A 18 3.58 6.44 14.07
N ARG A 19 3.65 7.05 12.89
CA ARG A 19 3.76 8.52 12.77
C ARG A 19 2.51 9.22 13.28
N VAL A 20 1.34 8.64 13.05
CA VAL A 20 0.08 9.19 13.57
C VAL A 20 0.02 9.00 15.10
N ARG A 21 0.40 7.83 15.63
CA ARG A 21 0.44 7.58 17.09
C ARG A 21 1.46 8.45 17.83
N GLU A 22 2.59 8.76 17.19
CA GLU A 22 3.66 9.63 17.71
C GLU A 22 3.31 11.13 17.64
N SER A 23 2.05 11.50 17.38
CA SER A 23 1.62 12.89 17.19
C SER A 23 2.34 13.62 16.06
N ARG A 24 2.79 12.88 15.04
CA ARG A 24 3.41 13.40 13.81
C ARG A 24 2.46 13.31 12.60
N GLY A 25 1.19 13.00 12.84
CA GLY A 25 0.18 12.79 11.81
C GLY A 25 0.02 13.97 10.85
N ASP A 26 0.19 15.20 11.35
CA ASP A 26 -0.03 16.42 10.55
C ASP A 26 1.24 16.85 9.78
N ARG A 27 2.35 16.11 9.92
CA ARG A 27 3.55 16.33 9.09
C ARG A 27 3.30 15.84 7.68
N THR A 28 3.86 16.56 6.70
CA THR A 28 3.82 16.14 5.29
C THR A 28 4.51 14.79 5.11
N ALA A 29 3.80 13.85 4.47
CA ALA A 29 4.29 12.54 4.06
C ALA A 29 4.55 12.47 2.55
N LEU A 30 3.68 13.08 1.74
CA LEU A 30 3.80 13.10 0.28
C LEU A 30 3.76 14.53 -0.27
N LEU A 31 4.58 14.77 -1.28
CA LEU A 31 4.56 15.96 -2.12
C LEU A 31 4.22 15.52 -3.54
N THR A 32 3.18 16.10 -4.11
CA THR A 32 2.71 15.84 -5.47
C THR A 32 2.45 17.17 -6.17
N ASP A 33 2.25 17.13 -7.48
CA ASP A 33 1.87 18.31 -8.25
C ASP A 33 0.52 18.90 -7.79
N ALA A 34 -0.38 18.05 -7.28
CA ALA A 34 -1.68 18.46 -6.72
C ALA A 34 -1.58 19.04 -5.30
N GLY A 35 -0.41 18.98 -4.65
CA GLY A 35 -0.18 19.51 -3.31
C GLY A 35 0.43 18.50 -2.35
N ARG A 36 0.26 18.80 -1.05
CA ARG A 36 0.88 18.05 0.06
C ARG A 36 -0.16 17.19 0.75
N LEU A 37 0.20 15.96 1.09
CA LEU A 37 -0.59 15.12 1.99
C LEU A 37 0.19 14.85 3.27
N SER A 38 -0.50 14.94 4.39
CA SER A 38 0.00 14.58 5.72
C SER A 38 0.02 13.07 5.94
N TYR A 39 0.79 12.61 6.93
CA TYR A 39 0.79 11.20 7.35
C TYR A 39 -0.62 10.71 7.71
N ARG A 40 -1.44 11.56 8.34
CA ARG A 40 -2.83 11.25 8.70
C ARG A 40 -3.70 11.03 7.48
N GLU A 41 -3.55 11.86 6.45
CA GLU A 41 -4.32 11.74 5.20
C GLU A 41 -3.92 10.49 4.42
N VAL A 42 -2.62 10.21 4.32
CA VAL A 42 -2.10 8.99 3.68
C VAL A 42 -2.56 7.74 4.44
N GLN A 43 -2.51 7.75 5.78
CA GLN A 43 -3.03 6.66 6.61
C GLN A 43 -4.52 6.43 6.37
N ALA A 44 -5.32 7.50 6.33
CA ALA A 44 -6.75 7.38 6.11
C ALA A 44 -7.06 6.77 4.74
N LEU A 45 -6.34 7.15 3.68
CA LEU A 45 -6.48 6.55 2.35
C LEU A 45 -6.00 5.10 2.34
N ALA A 46 -4.86 4.78 2.97
CA ALA A 46 -4.35 3.41 3.07
C ALA A 46 -5.32 2.48 3.81
N ASN A 47 -5.97 2.98 4.87
CA ASN A 47 -7.02 2.24 5.59
C ASN A 47 -8.24 1.98 4.70
N ARG A 48 -8.60 2.90 3.79
CA ARG A 48 -9.68 2.65 2.81
C ARG A 48 -9.31 1.50 1.87
N TYR A 49 -8.10 1.50 1.32
CA TYR A 49 -7.61 0.39 0.50
C TYR A 49 -7.60 -0.93 1.26
N ALA A 50 -7.06 -0.96 2.48
CA ALA A 50 -7.06 -2.13 3.35
C ALA A 50 -8.47 -2.70 3.55
N ASN A 51 -9.44 -1.84 3.89
CA ASN A 51 -10.83 -2.25 4.12
C ASN A 51 -11.49 -2.80 2.84
N VAL A 52 -11.25 -2.18 1.68
CA VAL A 52 -11.78 -2.66 0.40
C VAL A 52 -11.20 -4.03 0.06
N LEU A 53 -9.88 -4.21 0.19
CA LEU A 53 -9.21 -5.48 -0.08
C LEU A 53 -9.68 -6.59 0.87
N SER A 54 -9.79 -6.31 2.17
CA SER A 54 -10.36 -7.26 3.13
C SER A 54 -11.81 -7.62 2.82
N SER A 55 -12.62 -6.63 2.40
CA SER A 55 -14.02 -6.87 2.00
C SER A 55 -14.13 -7.70 0.71
N ALA A 56 -13.13 -7.62 -0.17
CA ALA A 56 -12.99 -8.46 -1.35
C ALA A 56 -12.45 -9.87 -1.03
N GLY A 57 -12.18 -10.18 0.24
CA GLY A 57 -11.72 -11.49 0.67
C GLY A 57 -10.20 -11.71 0.60
N VAL A 58 -9.41 -10.65 0.40
CA VAL A 58 -7.95 -10.77 0.41
C VAL A 58 -7.47 -11.07 1.83
N ALA A 59 -6.78 -12.20 1.98
CA ALA A 59 -6.21 -12.69 3.23
C ALA A 59 -4.69 -12.42 3.30
N PRO A 60 -4.08 -12.53 4.50
CA PRO A 60 -2.63 -12.51 4.64
C PRO A 60 -1.94 -13.50 3.68
N GLU A 61 -0.72 -13.17 3.25
CA GLU A 61 0.11 -13.97 2.30
C GLU A 61 -0.42 -14.08 0.86
N GLN A 62 -1.64 -13.60 0.59
CA GLN A 62 -2.14 -13.48 -0.78
C GLN A 62 -1.51 -12.30 -1.50
N ARG A 63 -1.33 -12.44 -2.82
CA ARG A 63 -0.71 -11.40 -3.65
C ARG A 63 -1.77 -10.43 -4.17
N VAL A 64 -1.45 -9.15 -4.18
CA VAL A 64 -2.25 -8.09 -4.81
C VAL A 64 -1.37 -7.37 -5.81
N ILE A 65 -1.84 -7.32 -7.06
CA ILE A 65 -1.18 -6.51 -8.09
C ILE A 65 -1.49 -5.03 -7.86
N ILE A 66 -0.46 -4.19 -7.95
CA ILE A 66 -0.59 -2.73 -8.03
C ILE A 66 0.01 -2.28 -9.36
N ALA A 67 -0.85 -1.85 -10.26
CA ALA A 67 -0.53 -1.22 -11.54
C ALA A 67 -1.19 0.16 -11.58
N LEU A 68 -0.83 1.01 -10.62
CA LEU A 68 -1.33 2.39 -10.52
C LEU A 68 -0.20 3.37 -10.86
N PRO A 69 -0.49 4.53 -11.49
CA PRO A 69 0.49 5.60 -11.66
C PRO A 69 1.03 6.12 -10.33
N ASP A 70 2.23 6.71 -10.36
CA ASP A 70 2.82 7.37 -9.19
C ASP A 70 1.87 8.44 -8.64
N GLY A 71 1.56 8.34 -7.35
CA GLY A 71 0.65 9.27 -6.70
C GLY A 71 0.14 8.80 -5.34
N PRO A 72 -0.79 9.56 -4.72
CA PRO A 72 -1.36 9.23 -3.41
C PRO A 72 -2.00 7.84 -3.37
N ASP A 73 -2.70 7.47 -4.45
CA ASP A 73 -3.38 6.18 -4.55
C ASP A 73 -2.40 5.01 -4.63
N TYR A 74 -1.29 5.14 -5.36
CA TYR A 74 -0.24 4.12 -5.38
C TYR A 74 0.35 3.87 -3.99
N VAL A 75 0.73 4.94 -3.28
CA VAL A 75 1.32 4.84 -1.94
C VAL A 75 0.31 4.27 -0.94
N ALA A 76 -0.94 4.71 -1.03
CA ALA A 76 -1.98 4.22 -0.14
C ALA A 76 -2.39 2.78 -0.42
N ALA A 77 -2.45 2.36 -1.69
CA ALA A 77 -2.67 0.97 -2.08
C ALA A 77 -1.54 0.08 -1.54
N LEU A 78 -0.27 0.51 -1.71
CA LEU A 78 0.90 -0.17 -1.16
C LEU A 78 0.76 -0.40 0.34
N PHE A 79 0.52 0.66 1.11
CA PHE A 79 0.34 0.52 2.57
C PHE A 79 -0.93 -0.23 2.95
N GLY A 80 -2.00 -0.11 2.17
CA GLY A 80 -3.26 -0.84 2.38
C GLY A 80 -3.09 -2.35 2.27
N VAL A 81 -2.38 -2.82 1.23
CA VAL A 81 -2.02 -4.24 1.06
C VAL A 81 -1.15 -4.72 2.22
N LEU A 82 -0.12 -3.96 2.58
CA LEU A 82 0.79 -4.34 3.67
C LEU A 82 0.10 -4.37 5.05
N LYS A 83 -0.87 -3.48 5.29
CA LYS A 83 -1.66 -3.45 6.55
C LYS A 83 -2.39 -4.76 6.82
N ILE A 84 -2.92 -5.39 5.77
CA ILE A 84 -3.70 -6.63 5.90
C ILE A 84 -2.81 -7.88 5.86
N GLY A 85 -1.48 -7.72 5.85
CA GLY A 85 -0.52 -8.82 5.75
C GLY A 85 -0.46 -9.47 4.37
N ALA A 86 -1.03 -8.83 3.35
CA ALA A 86 -0.95 -9.29 1.97
C ALA A 86 0.38 -8.88 1.33
N VAL A 87 0.68 -9.48 0.18
CA VAL A 87 1.93 -9.33 -0.54
C VAL A 87 1.71 -8.46 -1.76
N VAL A 88 2.55 -7.43 -1.93
CA VAL A 88 2.45 -6.50 -3.05
C VAL A 88 3.19 -7.05 -4.26
N VAL A 89 2.56 -7.01 -5.43
CA VAL A 89 3.20 -7.27 -6.73
C VAL A 89 3.11 -5.98 -7.55
N MET A 90 4.22 -5.26 -7.67
CA MET A 90 4.28 -4.00 -8.39
C MET A 90 4.52 -4.26 -9.88
N VAL A 91 3.70 -3.67 -10.73
CA VAL A 91 3.79 -3.77 -12.19
C VAL A 91 3.66 -2.38 -12.79
N ASN A 92 4.30 -2.16 -13.94
CA ASN A 92 4.21 -0.88 -14.64
C ASN A 92 2.77 -0.68 -15.17
N PRO A 93 2.07 0.42 -14.80
CA PRO A 93 0.71 0.72 -15.28
C PRO A 93 0.62 0.93 -16.80
N GLU A 94 1.72 1.23 -17.48
CA GLU A 94 1.75 1.41 -18.94
C GLU A 94 1.85 0.09 -19.71
N LEU A 95 1.91 -1.05 -19.01
CA LEU A 95 1.86 -2.35 -19.65
C LEU A 95 0.50 -2.57 -20.31
N LYS A 96 0.53 -3.28 -21.44
CA LYS A 96 -0.70 -3.73 -22.09
C LYS A 96 -1.45 -4.71 -21.17
N PRO A 97 -2.79 -4.80 -21.30
CA PRO A 97 -3.59 -5.68 -20.44
C PRO A 97 -3.15 -7.14 -20.43
N ASP A 98 -2.71 -7.69 -21.56
CA ASP A 98 -2.21 -9.06 -21.68
C ASP A 98 -0.93 -9.31 -20.85
N ALA A 99 -0.05 -8.31 -20.75
CA ALA A 99 1.12 -8.38 -19.90
C ALA A 99 0.74 -8.34 -18.40
N ILE A 100 -0.25 -7.53 -18.03
CA ILE A 100 -0.75 -7.48 -16.64
C ILE A 100 -1.41 -8.82 -16.27
N GLU A 101 -2.21 -9.39 -17.18
CA GLU A 101 -2.83 -10.71 -17.02
C GLU A 101 -1.78 -11.81 -16.82
N TYR A 102 -0.68 -11.78 -17.59
CA TYR A 102 0.44 -12.69 -17.38
C TYR A 102 1.00 -12.62 -15.95
N PHE A 103 1.23 -11.41 -15.41
CA PHE A 103 1.72 -11.27 -14.04
C PHE A 103 0.68 -11.69 -12.99
N PHE A 104 -0.60 -11.45 -13.27
CA PHE A 104 -1.71 -11.87 -12.40
C PHE A 104 -1.71 -13.39 -12.23
N GLU A 105 -1.67 -14.12 -13.34
CA GLU A 105 -1.61 -15.58 -13.35
C GLU A 105 -0.30 -16.11 -12.76
N TYR A 106 0.85 -15.57 -13.19
CA TYR A 106 2.16 -16.02 -12.73
C TYR A 106 2.34 -15.86 -11.21
N SER A 107 1.94 -14.71 -10.67
CA SER A 107 2.01 -14.44 -9.23
C SER A 107 0.88 -15.11 -8.44
N ARG A 108 -0.15 -15.63 -9.12
CA ARG A 108 -1.43 -16.09 -8.55
C ARG A 108 -2.00 -15.04 -7.60
N ALA A 109 -2.07 -13.80 -8.08
CA ALA A 109 -2.67 -12.70 -7.35
C ALA A 109 -4.16 -12.96 -7.13
N ALA A 110 -4.69 -12.52 -6.00
CA ALA A 110 -6.11 -12.62 -5.69
C ALA A 110 -6.89 -11.48 -6.36
N VAL A 111 -6.28 -10.30 -6.43
CA VAL A 111 -6.86 -9.05 -6.96
C VAL A 111 -5.78 -8.23 -7.65
N ALA A 112 -6.16 -7.45 -8.66
CA ALA A 112 -5.35 -6.42 -9.28
C ALA A 112 -6.00 -5.04 -9.09
N LEU A 113 -5.19 -4.06 -8.68
CA LEU A 113 -5.53 -2.64 -8.71
C LEU A 113 -4.89 -2.06 -9.98
N VAL A 114 -5.72 -1.68 -10.95
CA VAL A 114 -5.36 -1.21 -12.29
C VAL A 114 -6.06 0.11 -12.61
#